data_AF-A0A660W992-F1
#
_entry.id   AF-A0A660W992-F1
#
_cell.length_a   1.000
_cell.length_b   1.000
_cell.length_c   1.000
_cell.angle_alpha   90.00
_cell.angle_beta   90.00
_cell.angle_gamma   90.00
#
_symmetry.space_group_name_H-M   'P 1'
#
loop_
_entity.id
_entity.type
_entity.pdbx_description
1 polymer ?
#
loop_
_entity_poly.entity_id
_entity_poly.type
_entity_poly.pdbx_seq_one_letter_code
_entity_poly.pdbx_strand_id
1 'polypeptide(L)'
;MNRYSLQLGLCVAALTLCAGAVFAAAGQDPALARARAFVEQSDRYLHHSKLRRGMKGYGLSVFAGTKIARFDVEIISVVKNFSPRRDVILAMLAGQGLAGTRVIQGMSGSPVYMKDPADGKFKMIGAVAYGWGLSKKPLCGIQPITQMLAISGALKQFDPKHKPASGKKAQARQARSNSQARLDTADFLRVVLVPSKGSFNELFKAGRRAVGSSPATGQLEPLGIPLLMSGCSGQLIKELSDSGDGLFGDSRLQPMQGGGLGQTDKAALSKVKLAPGSSIAVPLVTGDVGWTAFGTVTDVVGDGVLAFGHSFNSDGEVNLPISTGYVHTIVSTLVNSFKLGSAIRQVGKLSRDETVGIAGTVGPKVRMIPMSVSMNQLGDKRKLTYSYKIVDEWSYTSRLAGALVQASASALRNTPRHHHIAYEVNIDFGELGRYVVHNIETGANQGWMGASSRGLETAVSDLVRPIAALMQNPFGPGPEIKKVEVKLAVSPGDISAEIIDFRLDERMYRPGEVVCGKVLLKRFRKDRL
;
A
#
# COMPACT_ATOMS: atom_id res chain seq x y z
N MET A 1 73.88 11.64 25.59
CA MET A 1 73.20 12.90 25.97
C MET A 1 73.03 13.75 24.71
N ASN A 2 71.93 13.56 23.98
CA ASN A 2 70.71 14.39 23.97
C ASN A 2 70.76 15.58 22.99
N ARG A 3 70.31 15.32 21.75
CA ARG A 3 69.84 16.32 20.77
C ARG A 3 68.57 15.79 20.08
N TYR A 4 67.45 15.65 20.79
CA TYR A 4 66.16 15.32 20.17
C TYR A 4 64.97 15.91 20.95
N SER A 5 64.96 17.23 21.16
CA SER A 5 63.90 17.88 21.96
C SER A 5 63.19 19.05 21.26
N LEU A 6 63.36 19.29 19.95
CA LEU A 6 62.85 20.51 19.32
C LEU A 6 62.13 20.35 17.96
N GLN A 7 61.56 19.17 17.67
CA GLN A 7 60.76 18.99 16.43
C GLN A 7 59.33 18.48 16.63
N LEU A 8 58.88 18.18 17.85
CA LEU A 8 57.51 17.67 18.06
C LEU A 8 56.44 18.76 18.30
N GLY A 9 56.82 20.04 18.44
CA GLY A 9 55.89 21.11 18.82
C GLY A 9 55.05 21.71 17.68
N LEU A 10 55.46 21.58 16.42
CA LEU A 10 54.78 22.26 15.29
C LEU A 10 53.84 21.36 14.46
N CYS A 11 53.95 20.03 14.54
CA CYS A 11 53.09 19.14 13.75
C CYS A 11 51.73 18.83 14.41
N VAL A 12 51.58 19.04 15.73
CA VAL A 12 50.33 18.70 16.45
C VAL A 12 49.29 19.82 16.35
N ALA A 13 49.71 21.08 16.16
CA ALA A 13 48.79 22.21 15.99
C ALA A 13 48.22 22.31 14.55
N ALA A 14 48.91 21.80 13.54
CA ALA A 14 48.42 21.82 12.15
C ALA A 14 47.44 20.68 11.83
N LEU A 15 47.53 19.53 12.51
CA LEU A 15 46.60 18.41 12.30
C LEU A 15 45.25 18.57 13.02
N THR A 16 45.18 19.41 14.05
CA THR A 16 43.94 19.67 14.79
C THR A 16 43.03 20.69 14.10
N LEU A 17 43.57 21.57 13.24
CA LEU A 17 42.77 22.51 12.45
C LEU A 17 42.18 21.92 11.16
N CYS A 18 42.77 20.87 10.58
CA CYS A 18 42.22 20.20 9.40
C CYS A 18 41.20 19.09 9.72
N ALA A 19 41.26 18.48 10.90
CA ALA A 19 40.30 17.45 11.31
C ALA A 19 38.91 18.03 11.69
N GLY A 20 38.86 19.28 12.17
CA GLY A 20 37.61 19.97 12.51
C GLY A 20 36.78 20.40 11.30
N ALA A 21 37.43 20.67 10.16
CA ALA A 21 36.76 21.12 8.94
C ALA A 21 36.20 19.96 8.08
N VAL A 22 36.77 18.76 8.19
CA VAL A 22 36.34 17.59 7.38
C VAL A 22 35.13 16.87 7.99
N PHE A 23 34.94 16.94 9.32
CA PHE A 23 33.74 16.35 9.95
C PHE A 23 32.48 17.22 9.83
N ALA A 24 32.59 18.52 9.52
CA ALA A 24 31.45 19.41 9.37
C ALA A 24 30.72 19.27 8.01
N ALA A 25 31.40 18.75 6.97
CA ALA A 25 30.84 18.63 5.62
C ALA A 25 30.29 17.22 5.27
N ALA A 26 30.63 16.19 6.05
CA ALA A 26 30.31 14.79 5.75
C ALA A 26 28.88 14.34 6.14
N GLY A 27 27.97 15.27 6.46
CA GLY A 27 26.71 14.97 7.15
C GLY A 27 25.42 15.47 6.50
N GLN A 28 25.42 16.03 5.29
CA GLN A 28 24.17 16.53 4.68
C GLN A 28 23.71 15.65 3.52
N ASP A 29 22.41 15.30 3.52
CA ASP A 29 21.75 14.62 2.40
C ASP A 29 21.87 15.50 1.14
N PRO A 30 22.61 15.07 0.10
CA PRO A 30 22.83 15.86 -1.11
C PRO A 30 21.53 16.17 -1.88
N ALA A 31 20.50 15.34 -1.77
CA ALA A 31 19.20 15.62 -2.37
C ALA A 31 18.50 16.76 -1.62
N LEU A 32 18.53 16.74 -0.29
CA LEU A 32 17.95 17.79 0.54
C LEU A 32 18.69 19.13 0.37
N ALA A 33 20.02 19.12 0.26
CA ALA A 33 20.81 20.33 0.01
C ALA A 33 20.45 20.97 -1.35
N ARG A 34 20.31 20.16 -2.41
CA ARG A 34 19.88 20.62 -3.74
C ARG A 34 18.45 21.17 -3.71
N ALA A 35 17.53 20.46 -3.07
CA ALA A 35 16.14 20.91 -2.92
C ALA A 35 16.06 22.23 -2.17
N ARG A 36 16.89 22.43 -1.13
CA ARG A 36 16.99 23.68 -0.40
C ARG A 36 17.46 24.83 -1.27
N ALA A 37 18.58 24.67 -1.97
CA ALA A 37 19.09 25.70 -2.88
C ALA A 37 18.05 26.09 -3.94
N PHE A 38 17.34 25.10 -4.48
CA PHE A 38 16.27 25.35 -5.44
C PHE A 38 15.09 26.12 -4.83
N VAL A 39 14.62 25.74 -3.62
CA VAL A 39 13.54 26.47 -2.94
C VAL A 39 13.95 27.91 -2.61
N GLU A 40 15.20 28.13 -2.19
CA GLU A 40 15.70 29.48 -1.85
C GLU A 40 15.79 30.41 -3.07
N GLN A 41 15.92 29.86 -4.28
CA GLN A 41 15.98 30.61 -5.54
C GLN A 41 14.64 30.66 -6.30
N SER A 42 13.59 30.02 -5.76
CA SER A 42 12.32 29.86 -6.45
C SER A 42 11.29 30.94 -6.08
N ASP A 43 10.60 31.45 -7.10
CA ASP A 43 9.42 32.30 -6.91
C ASP A 43 8.16 31.51 -6.53
N ARG A 44 8.21 30.16 -6.58
CA ARG A 44 7.06 29.27 -6.34
C ARG A 44 7.04 28.71 -4.91
N TYR A 45 8.20 28.58 -4.28
CA TYR A 45 8.37 27.88 -3.00
C TYR A 45 8.94 28.79 -1.93
N LEU A 46 8.54 28.56 -0.67
CA LEU A 46 9.07 29.27 0.48
C LEU A 46 9.66 28.28 1.47
N HIS A 47 10.93 28.48 1.80
CA HIS A 47 11.63 27.64 2.77
C HIS A 47 11.03 27.83 4.17
N HIS A 48 10.82 26.71 4.89
CA HIS A 48 10.12 26.71 6.18
C HIS A 48 10.87 27.43 7.31
N SER A 49 12.15 27.79 7.13
CA SER A 49 12.89 28.66 8.07
C SER A 49 12.39 30.11 8.08
N LYS A 50 11.67 30.54 7.05
CA LYS A 50 11.07 31.88 6.95
C LYS A 50 9.73 31.99 7.67
N LEU A 51 9.17 30.87 8.13
CA LEU A 51 7.86 30.84 8.79
C LEU A 51 7.94 31.30 10.24
N ARG A 52 6.88 31.96 10.69
CA ARG A 52 6.70 32.48 12.06
C ARG A 52 5.30 32.14 12.54
N ARG A 53 5.14 32.03 13.86
CA ARG A 53 3.84 31.83 14.50
C ARG A 53 2.87 32.96 14.13
N GLY A 54 1.62 32.63 13.91
CA GLY A 54 0.55 33.56 13.53
C GLY A 54 0.54 33.95 12.05
N MET A 55 1.51 33.50 11.23
CA MET A 55 1.45 33.72 9.78
C MET A 55 0.20 33.06 9.20
N LYS A 56 -0.55 33.83 8.40
CA LYS A 56 -1.78 33.38 7.75
C LYS A 56 -1.55 33.13 6.27
N GLY A 57 -2.14 32.05 5.80
CA GLY A 57 -2.02 31.57 4.44
C GLY A 57 -3.26 30.78 4.04
N TYR A 58 -3.09 29.94 3.03
CA TYR A 58 -4.18 29.09 2.57
C TYR A 58 -3.67 27.75 2.07
N GLY A 59 -4.55 26.76 2.04
CA GLY A 59 -4.30 25.51 1.34
C GLY A 59 -5.38 25.21 0.31
N LEU A 60 -5.10 24.23 -0.56
CA LEU A 60 -5.99 23.81 -1.63
C LEU A 60 -6.33 22.32 -1.48
N SER A 61 -7.62 21.97 -1.60
CA SER A 61 -8.08 20.58 -1.64
C SER A 61 -9.39 20.46 -2.40
N VAL A 62 -9.82 19.24 -2.72
CA VAL A 62 -11.18 18.95 -3.21
C VAL A 62 -12.02 18.40 -2.06
N PHE A 63 -13.19 19.00 -1.83
CA PHE A 63 -14.16 18.55 -0.82
C PHE A 63 -15.43 17.93 -1.45
N ALA A 64 -15.73 18.26 -2.70
CA ALA A 64 -16.81 17.68 -3.49
C ALA A 64 -16.51 17.80 -4.99
N GLY A 65 -16.93 16.79 -5.75
CA GLY A 65 -16.68 16.66 -7.18
C GLY A 65 -15.18 16.62 -7.51
N THR A 66 -14.77 17.47 -8.44
CA THR A 66 -13.36 17.66 -8.84
C THR A 66 -12.89 19.10 -8.65
N LYS A 67 -13.73 19.95 -8.05
CA LYS A 67 -13.45 21.39 -7.89
C LYS A 67 -12.47 21.60 -6.74
N ILE A 68 -11.34 22.21 -7.06
CA ILE A 68 -10.35 22.63 -6.06
C ILE A 68 -10.92 23.83 -5.31
N ALA A 69 -10.90 23.76 -3.98
CA ALA A 69 -11.37 24.79 -3.08
C ALA A 69 -10.27 25.17 -2.08
N ARG A 70 -10.35 26.43 -1.63
CA ARG A 70 -9.41 27.01 -0.67
C ARG A 70 -9.90 26.79 0.76
N PHE A 71 -8.96 26.48 1.65
CA PHE A 71 -9.12 26.52 3.11
C PHE A 71 -8.06 27.42 3.72
N ASP A 72 -8.33 27.96 4.91
CA ASP A 72 -7.43 28.89 5.59
C ASP A 72 -6.43 28.14 6.47
N VAL A 73 -5.23 28.72 6.60
CA VAL A 73 -4.12 28.13 7.35
C VAL A 73 -3.47 29.19 8.24
N GLU A 74 -3.24 28.85 9.51
CA GLU A 74 -2.47 29.67 10.43
C GLU A 74 -1.30 28.87 11.03
N ILE A 75 -0.08 29.39 10.91
CA ILE A 75 1.13 28.74 11.42
C ILE A 75 1.20 28.84 12.94
N ILE A 76 1.46 27.70 13.59
CA ILE A 76 1.66 27.61 15.04
C ILE A 76 3.15 27.55 15.37
N SER A 77 3.90 26.65 14.70
CA SER A 77 5.33 26.46 14.95
C SER A 77 6.00 25.69 13.81
N VAL A 78 7.33 25.72 13.78
CA VAL A 78 8.16 24.82 12.96
C VAL A 78 8.94 23.92 13.92
N VAL A 79 8.55 22.65 13.97
CA VAL A 79 9.19 21.64 14.82
C VAL A 79 10.39 21.08 14.08
N LYS A 80 11.58 21.30 14.66
CA LYS A 80 12.86 20.85 14.09
C LYS A 80 13.17 19.41 14.50
N ASN A 81 13.79 18.66 13.60
CA ASN A 81 14.25 17.30 13.86
C ASN A 81 13.15 16.40 14.47
N PHE A 82 11.92 16.56 13.95
CA PHE A 82 10.76 15.74 14.31
C PHE A 82 11.03 14.25 14.03
N SER A 83 11.75 13.98 12.94
CA SER A 83 12.48 12.73 12.73
C SER A 83 13.90 13.08 12.28
N PRO A 84 14.85 12.12 12.24
CA PRO A 84 16.25 12.42 11.94
C PRO A 84 16.42 13.29 10.69
N ARG A 85 16.86 14.54 10.90
CA ARG A 85 17.08 15.57 9.86
C ARG A 85 15.83 15.99 9.08
N ARG A 86 14.64 15.79 9.65
CA ARG A 86 13.35 16.18 9.06
C ARG A 86 12.58 17.07 10.02
N ASP A 87 12.03 18.14 9.48
CA ASP A 87 11.22 19.11 10.22
C ASP A 87 9.75 18.97 9.82
N VAL A 88 8.83 19.39 10.70
CA VAL A 88 7.39 19.47 10.43
C VAL A 88 6.87 20.87 10.79
N ILE A 89 5.96 21.42 10.01
CA ILE A 89 5.32 22.71 10.29
C ILE A 89 3.96 22.44 10.94
N LEU A 90 3.71 22.99 12.11
CA LEU A 90 2.41 22.88 12.77
C LEU A 90 1.50 24.03 12.36
N ALA A 91 0.26 23.72 12.01
CA ALA A 91 -0.72 24.71 11.60
C ALA A 91 -2.15 24.37 12.05
N MET A 92 -2.95 25.42 12.27
CA MET A 92 -4.39 25.34 12.44
C MET A 92 -5.07 25.54 11.08
N LEU A 93 -6.04 24.69 10.74
CA LEU A 93 -6.82 24.80 9.51
C LEU A 93 -8.22 25.36 9.79
N ALA A 94 -8.79 26.11 8.84
CA ALA A 94 -10.14 26.63 8.95
C ALA A 94 -10.84 26.73 7.58
N GLY A 95 -12.16 26.96 7.59
CA GLY A 95 -12.99 26.95 6.38
C GLY A 95 -13.37 25.55 5.91
N GLN A 96 -14.23 25.46 4.89
CA GLN A 96 -14.67 24.19 4.26
C GLN A 96 -15.21 23.14 5.27
N GLY A 97 -15.82 23.57 6.37
CA GLY A 97 -16.38 22.68 7.40
C GLY A 97 -15.35 22.03 8.33
N LEU A 98 -14.06 22.38 8.26
CA LEU A 98 -12.98 21.79 9.06
C LEU A 98 -13.15 21.96 10.58
N ALA A 99 -13.99 22.91 11.03
CA ALA A 99 -14.38 23.03 12.43
C ALA A 99 -15.13 21.79 12.95
N GLY A 100 -15.95 21.15 12.11
CA GLY A 100 -16.71 19.95 12.46
C GLY A 100 -16.04 18.64 12.03
N THR A 101 -15.24 18.68 10.96
CA THR A 101 -14.61 17.48 10.39
C THR A 101 -13.19 17.23 10.87
N ARG A 102 -12.52 18.25 11.41
CA ARG A 102 -11.09 18.27 11.75
C ARG A 102 -10.24 17.99 10.49
N VAL A 103 -9.04 17.44 10.63
CA VAL A 103 -8.22 17.06 9.47
C VAL A 103 -8.82 15.79 8.85
N ILE A 104 -9.18 15.88 7.56
CA ILE A 104 -9.88 14.80 6.84
C ILE A 104 -8.85 13.85 6.21
N GLN A 105 -9.02 12.54 6.37
CA GLN A 105 -8.24 11.55 5.63
C GLN A 105 -8.47 11.68 4.12
N GLY A 106 -7.38 11.67 3.36
CA GLY A 106 -7.39 12.05 1.95
C GLY A 106 -7.19 13.56 1.70
N MET A 107 -7.03 14.40 2.74
CA MET A 107 -6.40 15.73 2.60
C MET A 107 -4.87 15.64 2.58
N SER A 108 -4.28 14.49 2.89
CA SER A 108 -2.84 14.27 2.78
C SER A 108 -2.35 14.69 1.39
N GLY A 109 -1.36 15.58 1.37
CA GLY A 109 -0.83 16.17 0.16
C GLY A 109 -1.44 17.51 -0.22
N SER A 110 -2.44 18.03 0.50
CA SER A 110 -3.04 19.34 0.18
C SER A 110 -1.98 20.45 0.30
N PRO A 111 -1.63 21.15 -0.79
CA PRO A 111 -0.58 22.15 -0.77
C PRO A 111 -0.98 23.35 0.06
N VAL A 112 -0.02 23.87 0.80
CA VAL A 112 -0.18 25.03 1.66
C VAL A 112 0.73 26.14 1.16
N TYR A 113 0.17 27.35 1.08
CA TYR A 113 0.81 28.56 0.61
C TYR A 113 0.84 29.60 1.72
N MET A 114 1.97 30.29 1.84
CA MET A 114 2.16 31.37 2.80
C MET A 114 2.66 32.60 2.06
N LYS A 115 2.25 33.79 2.54
CA LYS A 115 2.76 35.05 2.01
C LYS A 115 4.23 35.19 2.43
N ASP A 116 5.13 35.33 1.47
CA ASP A 116 6.55 35.58 1.72
C ASP A 116 6.72 37.02 2.25
N PRO A 117 7.31 37.22 3.43
CA PRO A 117 7.56 38.57 3.97
C PRO A 117 8.46 39.44 3.10
N ALA A 118 9.29 38.84 2.23
CA ALA A 118 10.25 39.57 1.41
C ALA A 118 9.63 40.20 0.16
N ASP A 119 8.74 39.48 -0.53
CA ASP A 119 8.16 39.93 -1.81
C ASP A 119 6.62 40.01 -1.81
N GLY A 120 5.97 39.58 -0.73
CA GLY A 120 4.52 39.63 -0.58
C GLY A 120 3.75 38.61 -1.43
N LYS A 121 4.40 37.68 -2.14
CA LYS A 121 3.74 36.66 -2.97
C LYS A 121 3.37 35.43 -2.12
N PHE A 122 2.30 34.74 -2.49
CA PHE A 122 1.97 33.45 -1.89
C PHE A 122 2.81 32.35 -2.52
N LYS A 123 3.63 31.69 -1.70
CA LYS A 123 4.55 30.62 -2.11
C LYS A 123 4.24 29.34 -1.35
N MET A 124 4.40 28.20 -2.01
CA MET A 124 4.12 26.89 -1.41
C MET A 124 5.17 26.57 -0.35
N ILE A 125 4.72 26.17 0.84
CA ILE A 125 5.59 25.81 1.97
C ILE A 125 5.64 24.31 2.23
N GLY A 126 4.69 23.55 1.69
CA GLY A 126 4.56 22.12 1.95
C GLY A 126 3.15 21.60 1.72
N ALA A 127 2.88 20.42 2.27
CA ALA A 127 1.57 19.78 2.21
C ALA A 127 1.08 19.31 3.58
N VAL A 128 -0.23 19.42 3.81
CA VAL A 128 -0.89 18.76 4.97
C VAL A 128 -0.60 17.27 4.90
N ALA A 129 -0.08 16.69 5.98
CA ALA A 129 0.40 15.31 5.97
C ALA A 129 0.16 14.55 7.27
N TYR A 130 0.13 15.26 8.41
CA TYR A 130 0.06 14.67 9.72
C TYR A 130 -1.13 15.21 10.52
N GLY A 131 -1.61 14.42 11.46
CA GLY A 131 -2.65 14.80 12.41
C GLY A 131 -2.46 14.10 13.75
N TRP A 132 -3.38 14.39 14.66
CA TRP A 132 -3.49 13.68 15.93
C TRP A 132 -4.81 12.92 15.95
N GLY A 133 -4.74 11.63 16.28
CA GLY A 133 -5.94 10.85 16.60
C GLY A 133 -6.78 11.56 17.68
N LEU A 134 -8.10 11.62 17.45
CA LEU A 134 -9.07 12.21 18.39
C LEU A 134 -8.86 13.71 18.72
N SER A 135 -8.08 14.45 17.92
CA SER A 135 -7.92 15.90 18.13
C SER A 135 -9.26 16.63 18.04
N LYS A 136 -9.54 17.51 19.01
CA LYS A 136 -10.76 18.34 19.01
C LYS A 136 -10.71 19.49 17.99
N LYS A 137 -9.49 19.91 17.61
CA LYS A 137 -9.26 21.04 16.70
C LYS A 137 -8.66 20.55 15.39
N PRO A 138 -8.85 21.26 14.27
CA PRO A 138 -8.21 20.98 12.98
C PRO A 138 -6.70 21.35 13.00
N LEU A 139 -5.98 20.82 13.97
CA LEU A 139 -4.54 20.93 14.12
C LEU A 139 -3.86 19.87 13.24
N CYS A 140 -2.92 20.29 12.40
CA CYS A 140 -2.18 19.39 11.51
C CYS A 140 -0.68 19.63 11.54
N GLY A 141 0.06 18.64 11.05
CA GLY A 141 1.44 18.79 10.60
C GLY A 141 1.49 18.89 9.08
N ILE A 142 2.28 19.84 8.59
CA ILE A 142 2.58 20.07 7.19
C ILE A 142 4.01 19.60 6.93
N GLN A 143 4.17 18.71 5.95
CA GLN A 143 5.45 18.26 5.45
C GLN A 143 6.09 19.36 4.59
N PRO A 144 7.28 19.89 4.95
CA PRO A 144 7.90 20.99 4.21
C PRO A 144 8.23 20.62 2.76
N ILE A 145 7.92 21.53 1.82
CA ILE A 145 8.11 21.30 0.38
C ILE A 145 9.56 20.99 0.03
N THR A 146 10.52 21.63 0.70
CA THR A 146 11.96 21.36 0.55
C THR A 146 12.30 19.89 0.76
N GLN A 147 11.67 19.26 1.75
CA GLN A 147 11.91 17.84 2.04
C GLN A 147 11.21 16.93 1.04
N MET A 148 10.02 17.31 0.57
CA MET A 148 9.30 16.53 -0.45
C MET A 148 10.00 16.59 -1.82
N LEU A 149 10.57 17.74 -2.18
CA LEU A 149 11.35 17.91 -3.41
C LEU A 149 12.67 17.10 -3.41
N ALA A 150 13.11 16.65 -2.23
CA ALA A 150 14.28 15.79 -2.10
C ALA A 150 14.00 14.30 -2.39
N ILE A 151 12.73 13.91 -2.59
CA ILE A 151 12.36 12.54 -3.00
C ILE A 151 13.07 12.21 -4.31
N SER A 152 13.79 11.09 -4.35
CA SER A 152 14.69 10.77 -5.46
C SER A 152 13.93 10.52 -6.76
N GLY A 153 14.19 11.32 -7.80
CA GLY A 153 13.48 11.20 -9.07
C GLY A 153 12.07 11.78 -9.06
N ALA A 154 11.70 12.54 -8.02
CA ALA A 154 10.41 13.22 -7.93
C ALA A 154 10.15 14.14 -9.12
N LEU A 155 11.18 14.83 -9.62
CA LEU A 155 11.09 15.69 -10.80
C LEU A 155 12.41 15.55 -11.56
N LYS A 156 12.36 15.28 -12.88
CA LYS A 156 13.56 15.20 -13.76
C LYS A 156 14.44 16.46 -13.69
N GLN A 157 13.83 17.60 -13.32
CA GLN A 157 14.49 18.88 -13.12
C GLN A 157 15.42 18.90 -11.88
N PHE A 158 15.21 18.02 -10.88
CA PHE A 158 16.04 17.92 -9.66
C PHE A 158 17.04 16.76 -9.66
N ASP A 159 16.91 15.84 -10.62
CA ASP A 159 17.89 14.78 -10.86
C ASP A 159 18.20 14.64 -12.36
N PRO A 160 19.01 15.55 -12.94
CA PRO A 160 19.38 15.52 -14.35
C PRO A 160 20.19 14.28 -14.75
N LYS A 161 20.73 13.53 -13.76
CA LYS A 161 21.44 12.26 -13.98
C LYS A 161 20.52 11.04 -13.89
N HIS A 162 19.23 11.22 -13.54
CA HIS A 162 18.26 10.13 -13.52
C HIS A 162 17.80 9.77 -14.93
N LYS A 163 18.47 8.80 -15.57
CA LYS A 163 17.87 8.14 -16.74
C LYS A 163 16.73 7.23 -16.24
N PRO A 164 15.49 7.38 -16.73
CA PRO A 164 14.46 6.39 -16.44
C PRO A 164 14.97 5.04 -16.92
N ALA A 165 15.01 4.06 -16.02
CA ALA A 165 15.49 2.74 -16.39
C ALA A 165 14.49 2.14 -17.40
N SER A 166 14.98 1.81 -18.60
CA SER A 166 14.21 1.10 -19.62
C SER A 166 13.80 -0.30 -19.11
N GLY A 167 12.64 -0.79 -19.57
CA GLY A 167 11.80 -1.82 -18.95
C GLY A 167 12.44 -3.09 -18.37
N LYS A 168 13.62 -3.53 -18.83
CA LYS A 168 14.33 -4.69 -18.26
C LYS A 168 15.33 -4.34 -17.15
N LYS A 169 15.98 -3.17 -17.23
CA LYS A 169 16.94 -2.70 -16.21
C LYS A 169 16.23 -2.11 -14.99
N ALA A 170 15.03 -1.56 -15.16
CA ALA A 170 14.19 -1.10 -14.04
C ALA A 170 13.78 -2.26 -13.14
N GLN A 171 13.26 -3.35 -13.74
CA GLN A 171 12.89 -4.57 -13.00
C GLN A 171 14.08 -5.19 -12.26
N ALA A 172 15.26 -5.24 -12.89
CA ALA A 172 16.48 -5.75 -12.25
C ALA A 172 17.02 -4.83 -11.13
N ARG A 173 16.78 -3.52 -11.19
CA ARG A 173 17.22 -2.54 -10.18
C ARG A 173 16.22 -2.42 -9.04
N GLN A 174 14.92 -2.52 -9.32
CA GLN A 174 13.83 -2.68 -8.35
C GLN A 174 14.04 -3.97 -7.53
N ALA A 175 14.42 -5.08 -8.18
CA ALA A 175 14.82 -6.31 -7.50
C ALA A 175 16.09 -6.19 -6.63
N ARG A 176 16.95 -5.18 -6.84
CA ARG A 176 18.13 -4.90 -6.00
C ARG A 176 17.85 -3.87 -4.89
N SER A 177 16.91 -2.95 -5.09
CA SER A 177 16.51 -1.90 -4.14
C SER A 177 15.58 -2.41 -3.04
N ASN A 178 14.89 -3.53 -3.24
CA ASN A 178 14.01 -4.17 -2.26
C ASN A 178 14.79 -4.88 -1.12
N SER A 179 15.86 -4.27 -0.62
CA SER A 179 16.65 -4.78 0.51
C SER A 179 15.92 -4.65 1.86
N GLN A 180 14.67 -4.19 1.88
CA GLN A 180 13.83 -4.24 3.06
C GLN A 180 13.18 -5.62 3.19
N ALA A 181 13.63 -6.36 4.22
CA ALA A 181 13.09 -7.63 4.70
C ALA A 181 12.74 -8.66 3.61
N ARG A 182 13.72 -9.00 2.75
CA ARG A 182 13.72 -10.34 2.17
C ARG A 182 13.85 -11.32 3.33
N LEU A 183 12.90 -12.25 3.44
CA LEU A 183 13.11 -13.46 4.24
C LEU A 183 14.47 -14.03 3.82
N ASP A 184 15.30 -14.42 4.79
CA ASP A 184 16.52 -15.13 4.43
C ASP A 184 16.12 -16.40 3.64
N THR A 185 17.06 -16.97 2.88
CA THR A 185 16.70 -18.09 2.00
C THR A 185 16.16 -19.30 2.76
N ALA A 186 16.61 -19.52 4.01
CA ALA A 186 16.12 -20.62 4.83
C ALA A 186 14.69 -20.36 5.34
N ASP A 187 14.40 -19.14 5.78
CA ASP A 187 13.07 -18.72 6.21
C ASP A 187 12.10 -18.70 5.03
N PHE A 188 12.51 -18.20 3.86
CA PHE A 188 11.73 -18.27 2.63
C PHE A 188 11.38 -19.72 2.26
N LEU A 189 12.35 -20.64 2.31
CA LEU A 189 12.11 -22.05 2.00
C LEU A 189 11.23 -22.72 3.06
N ARG A 190 11.42 -22.42 4.35
CA ARG A 190 10.53 -22.90 5.42
C ARG A 190 9.10 -22.49 5.17
N VAL A 191 8.89 -21.22 4.83
CA VAL A 191 7.60 -20.58 4.54
C VAL A 191 6.91 -21.21 3.33
N VAL A 192 7.63 -21.37 2.21
CA VAL A 192 7.05 -21.86 0.95
C VAL A 192 6.84 -23.38 0.97
N LEU A 193 7.68 -24.11 1.69
CA LEU A 193 7.62 -25.58 1.75
C LEU A 193 6.79 -26.12 2.92
N VAL A 194 6.10 -25.26 3.70
CA VAL A 194 5.20 -25.74 4.76
C VAL A 194 4.10 -26.62 4.15
N PRO A 195 4.01 -27.91 4.55
CA PRO A 195 3.04 -28.84 3.97
C PRO A 195 1.60 -28.55 4.42
N SER A 196 1.40 -27.88 5.56
CA SER A 196 0.07 -27.47 6.00
C SER A 196 -0.46 -26.35 5.11
N LYS A 197 -1.58 -26.60 4.41
CA LYS A 197 -2.39 -25.56 3.77
C LYS A 197 -3.06 -24.73 4.88
N GLY A 198 -2.97 -23.41 4.80
CA GLY A 198 -3.37 -22.50 5.88
C GLY A 198 -3.13 -21.03 5.53
N SER A 199 -3.58 -20.13 6.41
CA SER A 199 -3.51 -18.68 6.21
C SER A 199 -2.08 -18.20 5.98
N PHE A 200 -1.81 -17.73 4.77
CA PHE A 200 -0.52 -17.13 4.42
C PHE A 200 -0.24 -15.84 5.21
N ASN A 201 -1.24 -15.25 5.89
CA ASN A 201 -1.03 -14.14 6.81
C ASN A 201 -0.22 -14.56 8.04
N GLU A 202 -0.43 -15.76 8.60
CA GLU A 202 0.38 -16.28 9.73
C GLU A 202 1.88 -16.36 9.37
N LEU A 203 2.16 -16.59 8.09
CA LEU A 203 3.49 -16.65 7.51
C LEU A 203 4.17 -15.27 7.46
N PHE A 204 3.41 -14.21 7.22
CA PHE A 204 3.88 -12.82 7.27
C PHE A 204 3.97 -12.27 8.70
N LYS A 205 3.25 -12.85 9.66
CA LYS A 205 3.34 -12.49 11.09
C LYS A 205 4.69 -12.90 11.70
N ALA A 206 5.25 -14.04 11.30
CA ALA A 206 6.48 -14.59 11.88
C ALA A 206 7.73 -13.70 11.70
N GLY A 207 7.73 -12.77 10.74
CA GLY A 207 8.87 -11.90 10.43
C GLY A 207 8.66 -10.41 10.77
N ARG A 208 7.53 -10.02 11.38
CA ARG A 208 7.16 -8.60 11.49
C ARG A 208 6.75 -8.22 12.91
N ARG A 209 7.41 -7.19 13.46
CA ARG A 209 6.89 -6.47 14.63
C ARG A 209 5.61 -5.76 14.22
N ALA A 210 4.51 -6.08 14.88
CA ALA A 210 3.25 -5.37 14.74
C ALA A 210 3.49 -3.86 14.86
N VAL A 211 3.26 -3.10 13.78
CA VAL A 211 3.08 -1.66 13.89
C VAL A 211 1.67 -1.49 14.43
N GLY A 212 1.54 -1.49 15.76
CA GLY A 212 0.26 -1.36 16.42
C GLY A 212 -0.47 -0.12 15.93
N SER A 213 -1.53 -0.31 15.15
CA SER A 213 -2.45 0.74 14.70
C SER A 213 -3.49 1.03 15.77
N SER A 214 -3.09 1.06 17.04
CA SER A 214 -3.87 1.80 18.02
C SER A 214 -3.42 3.24 17.86
N PRO A 215 -4.31 4.22 17.59
CA PRO A 215 -3.91 5.62 17.53
C PRO A 215 -3.22 5.92 18.85
N ALA A 216 -1.89 6.04 18.81
CA ALA A 216 -1.11 6.33 20.01
C ALA A 216 -1.61 7.68 20.50
N THR A 217 -2.35 7.65 21.61
CA THR A 217 -3.06 8.80 22.14
C THR A 217 -2.03 9.88 22.46
N GLY A 218 -1.89 10.86 21.56
CA GLY A 218 -0.98 12.01 21.72
C GLY A 218 0.19 12.11 20.74
N GLN A 219 0.45 11.13 19.86
CA GLN A 219 1.52 11.26 18.86
C GLN A 219 1.03 11.98 17.59
N LEU A 220 1.91 12.80 17.02
CA LEU A 220 1.72 13.34 15.67
C LEU A 220 2.04 12.24 14.66
N GLU A 221 1.04 11.79 13.91
CA GLU A 221 1.19 10.68 12.98
C GLU A 221 0.77 11.08 11.57
N PRO A 222 1.36 10.44 10.53
CA PRO A 222 0.84 10.57 9.17
C PRO A 222 -0.64 10.25 9.12
N LEU A 223 -1.39 11.01 8.33
CA LEU A 223 -2.82 10.75 8.15
C LEU A 223 -3.04 9.35 7.55
N GLY A 224 -4.07 8.65 8.04
CA GLY A 224 -4.53 7.41 7.43
C GLY A 224 -4.87 7.62 5.96
N ILE A 225 -4.51 6.64 5.12
CA ILE A 225 -4.83 6.65 3.69
C ILE A 225 -6.16 5.92 3.51
N PRO A 226 -7.25 6.61 3.16
CA PRO A 226 -8.53 5.94 2.96
C PRO A 226 -8.42 5.03 1.74
N LEU A 227 -8.62 3.72 1.95
CA LEU A 227 -8.74 2.71 0.91
C LEU A 227 -10.23 2.48 0.66
N LEU A 228 -10.75 3.16 -0.36
CA LEU A 228 -12.16 3.13 -0.68
C LEU A 228 -12.46 1.91 -1.54
N MET A 229 -13.29 1.02 -1.02
CA MET A 229 -13.59 -0.28 -1.61
C MET A 229 -15.04 -0.34 -2.07
N SER A 230 -15.27 -0.31 -3.38
CA SER A 230 -16.59 -0.61 -3.96
C SER A 230 -16.74 -2.11 -4.23
N GLY A 231 -17.98 -2.62 -4.18
CA GLY A 231 -18.28 -4.01 -4.51
C GLY A 231 -17.79 -5.05 -3.49
N CYS A 232 -17.52 -4.63 -2.24
CA CYS A 232 -17.21 -5.52 -1.12
C CYS A 232 -18.38 -5.58 -0.12
N SER A 233 -18.54 -6.73 0.54
CA SER A 233 -19.44 -6.86 1.68
C SER A 233 -18.88 -6.11 2.89
N GLY A 234 -19.75 -5.60 3.76
CA GLY A 234 -19.33 -4.92 4.99
C GLY A 234 -18.54 -5.85 5.93
N GLN A 235 -18.82 -7.15 5.89
CA GLN A 235 -18.05 -8.16 6.62
C GLN A 235 -16.61 -8.25 6.12
N LEU A 236 -16.39 -8.34 4.80
CA LEU A 236 -15.04 -8.40 4.26
C LEU A 236 -14.26 -7.11 4.56
N ILE A 237 -14.91 -5.94 4.47
CA ILE A 237 -14.25 -4.67 4.84
C ILE A 237 -13.84 -4.71 6.31
N LYS A 238 -14.70 -5.20 7.21
CA LYS A 238 -14.36 -5.35 8.63
C LYS A 238 -13.17 -6.30 8.82
N GLU A 239 -13.20 -7.47 8.20
CA GLU A 239 -12.09 -8.45 8.27
C GLU A 239 -10.77 -7.89 7.73
N LEU A 240 -10.82 -7.03 6.70
CA LEU A 240 -9.65 -6.34 6.17
C LEU A 240 -9.18 -5.17 7.04
N SER A 241 -10.10 -4.54 7.78
CA SER A 241 -9.86 -3.38 8.65
C SER A 241 -9.48 -3.73 10.08
N ASP A 242 -9.78 -4.93 10.57
CA ASP A 242 -9.49 -5.33 11.94
C ASP A 242 -7.97 -5.27 12.20
N SER A 243 -7.60 -4.31 13.04
CA SER A 243 -6.25 -3.79 13.28
C SER A 243 -5.28 -4.86 13.80
N GLY A 244 -4.12 -4.96 13.15
CA GLY A 244 -2.98 -5.80 13.55
C GLY A 244 -2.86 -7.12 12.78
N ASP A 245 -3.97 -7.81 12.51
CA ASP A 245 -3.99 -9.13 11.86
C ASP A 245 -4.59 -9.12 10.42
N GLY A 246 -5.25 -8.02 10.03
CA GLY A 246 -5.86 -7.86 8.70
C GLY A 246 -4.87 -7.66 7.55
N LEU A 247 -5.34 -7.81 6.31
CA LEU A 247 -4.53 -7.73 5.07
C LEU A 247 -3.67 -6.45 4.94
N PHE A 248 -4.13 -5.37 5.57
CA PHE A 248 -3.52 -4.04 5.55
C PHE A 248 -3.00 -3.60 6.93
N GLY A 249 -2.95 -4.49 7.94
CA GLY A 249 -2.61 -4.15 9.33
C GLY A 249 -1.22 -3.53 9.53
N ASP A 250 -0.26 -3.86 8.65
CA ASP A 250 1.09 -3.26 8.64
C ASP A 250 1.17 -1.95 7.82
N SER A 251 0.09 -1.56 7.15
CA SER A 251 0.05 -0.43 6.23
C SER A 251 -0.78 0.72 6.80
N ARG A 252 -0.64 1.91 6.22
CA ARG A 252 -1.48 3.07 6.56
C ARG A 252 -2.81 3.09 5.81
N LEU A 253 -3.08 2.05 5.01
CA LEU A 253 -4.34 1.91 4.30
C LEU A 253 -5.46 1.57 5.28
N GLN A 254 -6.52 2.36 5.24
CA GLN A 254 -7.70 2.17 6.06
C GLN A 254 -8.85 1.73 5.16
N PRO A 255 -9.17 0.43 5.08
CA PRO A 255 -10.26 -0.07 4.26
C PRO A 255 -11.59 0.50 4.74
N MET A 256 -12.33 1.06 3.80
CA MET A 256 -13.61 1.71 4.04
C MET A 256 -14.56 1.41 2.90
N GLN A 257 -15.86 1.42 3.19
CA GLN A 257 -16.87 1.31 2.16
C GLN A 257 -16.75 2.48 1.19
N GLY A 258 -16.47 2.16 -0.06
CA GLY A 258 -16.39 3.11 -1.17
C GLY A 258 -17.61 3.02 -2.09
N GLY A 259 -17.67 3.96 -3.02
CA GLY A 259 -18.63 3.98 -4.13
C GLY A 259 -17.94 3.85 -5.49
N GLY A 260 -18.68 3.43 -6.50
CA GLY A 260 -18.28 3.53 -7.90
C GLY A 260 -18.73 4.86 -8.52
N LEU A 261 -18.12 5.21 -9.66
CA LEU A 261 -18.69 6.20 -10.58
C LEU A 261 -19.38 5.46 -11.72
N GLY A 262 -20.57 5.94 -12.12
CA GLY A 262 -21.24 5.47 -13.33
C GLY A 262 -20.39 5.72 -14.57
N GLN A 263 -20.61 4.95 -15.64
CA GLN A 263 -19.82 5.07 -16.87
C GLN A 263 -19.99 6.45 -17.53
N THR A 264 -21.22 7.00 -17.52
CA THR A 264 -21.52 8.33 -18.04
C THR A 264 -20.73 9.42 -17.32
N ASP A 265 -20.68 9.35 -15.98
CA ASP A 265 -19.91 10.31 -15.16
C ASP A 265 -18.42 10.21 -15.45
N LYS A 266 -17.89 8.98 -15.57
CA LYS A 266 -16.47 8.79 -15.93
C LYS A 266 -16.13 9.39 -17.30
N ALA A 267 -17.01 9.25 -18.28
CA ALA A 267 -16.81 9.82 -19.60
C ALA A 267 -16.80 11.36 -19.56
N ALA A 268 -17.74 11.96 -18.83
CA ALA A 268 -17.82 13.41 -18.64
C ALA A 268 -16.58 13.96 -17.91
N LEU A 269 -16.05 13.21 -16.94
CA LEU A 269 -14.88 13.59 -16.13
C LEU A 269 -13.53 13.23 -16.77
N SER A 270 -13.52 12.68 -17.98
CA SER A 270 -12.30 12.23 -18.66
C SER A 270 -11.26 13.35 -18.87
N LYS A 271 -11.68 14.61 -18.96
CA LYS A 271 -10.77 15.76 -19.17
C LYS A 271 -10.13 16.30 -17.89
N VAL A 272 -10.52 15.79 -16.71
CA VAL A 272 -9.91 16.20 -15.44
C VAL A 272 -8.40 15.91 -15.47
N LYS A 273 -7.61 16.89 -15.01
CA LYS A 273 -6.15 16.84 -14.93
C LYS A 273 -5.72 16.94 -13.48
N LEU A 274 -4.55 16.39 -13.18
CA LEU A 274 -3.90 16.62 -11.89
C LEU A 274 -3.34 18.04 -11.86
N ALA A 275 -3.57 18.71 -10.73
CA ALA A 275 -3.07 20.04 -10.40
C ALA A 275 -2.88 20.14 -8.88
N PRO A 276 -2.09 21.10 -8.36
CA PRO A 276 -1.96 21.33 -6.92
C PRO A 276 -3.33 21.47 -6.24
N GLY A 277 -3.63 20.64 -5.25
CA GLY A 277 -4.91 20.59 -4.54
C GLY A 277 -5.98 19.69 -5.17
N SER A 278 -5.76 19.16 -6.38
CA SER A 278 -6.67 18.18 -6.98
C SER A 278 -6.59 16.81 -6.30
N SER A 279 -7.66 16.02 -6.39
CA SER A 279 -7.68 14.64 -5.88
C SER A 279 -6.83 13.71 -6.73
N ILE A 280 -5.97 12.94 -6.07
CA ILE A 280 -5.21 11.84 -6.65
C ILE A 280 -5.71 10.51 -6.08
N ALA A 281 -5.83 9.53 -6.96
CA ALA A 281 -6.25 8.17 -6.65
C ALA A 281 -5.15 7.19 -7.05
N VAL A 282 -4.89 6.19 -6.21
CA VAL A 282 -3.99 5.07 -6.49
C VAL A 282 -4.84 3.79 -6.52
N PRO A 283 -5.37 3.39 -7.69
CA PRO A 283 -6.22 2.20 -7.78
C PRO A 283 -5.39 0.93 -7.59
N LEU A 284 -5.71 0.16 -6.55
CA LEU A 284 -5.08 -1.14 -6.26
C LEU A 284 -5.80 -2.28 -7.01
N VAL A 285 -7.12 -2.16 -7.16
CA VAL A 285 -7.97 -3.07 -7.94
C VAL A 285 -8.95 -2.27 -8.80
N THR A 286 -9.14 -2.71 -10.04
CA THR A 286 -10.20 -2.22 -10.95
C THR A 286 -10.94 -3.39 -11.58
N GLY A 287 -12.15 -3.17 -12.11
CA GLY A 287 -12.98 -4.22 -12.71
C GLY A 287 -14.39 -4.20 -12.10
N ASP A 288 -14.94 -5.37 -11.78
CA ASP A 288 -16.22 -5.49 -11.08
C ASP A 288 -16.20 -4.89 -9.67
N VAL A 289 -15.01 -4.75 -9.08
CA VAL A 289 -14.77 -3.97 -7.86
C VAL A 289 -13.75 -2.87 -8.12
N GLY A 290 -13.81 -1.81 -7.31
CA GLY A 290 -12.87 -0.70 -7.36
C GLY A 290 -12.29 -0.43 -5.98
N TRP A 291 -11.01 -0.76 -5.77
CA TRP A 291 -10.32 -0.53 -4.50
C TRP A 291 -9.23 0.49 -4.73
N THR A 292 -9.40 1.68 -4.15
CA THR A 292 -8.58 2.85 -4.49
C THR A 292 -8.16 3.59 -3.24
N ALA A 293 -6.84 3.77 -3.09
CA ALA A 293 -6.30 4.67 -2.09
C ALA A 293 -6.43 6.12 -2.56
N PHE A 294 -6.77 7.05 -1.65
CA PHE A 294 -7.15 8.40 -2.02
C PHE A 294 -6.34 9.47 -1.27
N GLY A 295 -5.97 10.55 -1.94
CA GLY A 295 -5.31 11.71 -1.34
C GLY A 295 -5.36 12.95 -2.22
N THR A 296 -4.44 13.88 -1.98
CA THR A 296 -4.35 15.16 -2.70
C THR A 296 -2.98 15.33 -3.36
N VAL A 297 -2.97 15.92 -4.55
CA VAL A 297 -1.75 16.35 -5.23
C VAL A 297 -1.18 17.57 -4.53
N THR A 298 0.07 17.48 -4.09
CA THR A 298 0.82 18.62 -3.57
C THR A 298 1.27 19.52 -4.69
N ASP A 299 1.99 18.95 -5.66
CA ASP A 299 2.50 19.75 -6.75
C ASP A 299 2.60 19.00 -8.07
N VAL A 300 2.56 19.76 -9.16
CA VAL A 300 2.80 19.27 -10.52
C VAL A 300 3.86 20.17 -11.18
N VAL A 301 4.97 19.58 -11.59
CA VAL A 301 6.08 20.29 -12.24
C VAL A 301 6.49 19.51 -13.50
N GLY A 302 6.19 20.08 -14.67
CA GLY A 302 6.32 19.37 -15.94
C GLY A 302 5.39 18.14 -15.97
N ASP A 303 5.96 16.96 -16.20
CA ASP A 303 5.28 15.67 -16.12
C ASP A 303 5.27 15.07 -14.71
N GLY A 304 6.06 15.62 -13.78
CA GLY A 304 6.20 15.07 -12.43
C GLY A 304 5.10 15.50 -11.46
N VAL A 305 4.73 14.59 -10.56
CA VAL A 305 3.66 14.76 -9.57
C VAL A 305 4.18 14.42 -8.19
N LEU A 306 3.89 15.28 -7.22
CA LEU A 306 4.18 15.10 -5.79
C LEU A 306 2.86 15.03 -5.01
N ALA A 307 2.72 14.10 -4.07
CA ALA A 307 1.48 13.91 -3.31
C ALA A 307 1.69 13.36 -1.88
N PHE A 308 0.59 13.31 -1.11
CA PHE A 308 0.44 12.81 0.27
C PHE A 308 1.20 13.58 1.37
N GLY A 309 2.43 14.03 1.11
CA GLY A 309 3.29 14.62 2.16
C GLY A 309 3.72 13.62 3.25
N HIS A 310 3.44 12.34 3.05
CA HIS A 310 3.93 11.22 3.84
C HIS A 310 3.96 9.97 2.95
N SER A 311 4.59 8.91 3.44
CA SER A 311 4.67 7.65 2.70
C SER A 311 3.32 6.95 2.52
N PHE A 312 3.21 6.19 1.43
CA PHE A 312 2.26 5.09 1.29
C PHE A 312 2.64 3.96 2.26
N ASN A 313 3.79 3.32 2.01
CA ASN A 313 4.44 2.29 2.84
C ASN A 313 5.93 2.59 3.14
N SER A 314 6.54 3.55 2.42
CA SER A 314 7.99 3.79 2.37
C SER A 314 8.78 2.69 1.65
N ASP A 315 8.18 2.07 0.64
CA ASP A 315 8.80 0.96 -0.12
C ASP A 315 9.93 1.43 -1.07
N GLY A 316 10.17 2.73 -1.20
CA GLY A 316 11.19 3.29 -2.07
C GLY A 316 10.76 3.27 -3.53
N GLU A 317 11.27 2.35 -4.35
CA GLU A 317 10.87 2.22 -5.76
C GLU A 317 9.59 1.41 -5.89
N VAL A 318 8.56 2.03 -6.46
CA VAL A 318 7.24 1.40 -6.66
C VAL A 318 6.79 1.53 -8.11
N ASN A 319 5.80 0.73 -8.49
CA ASN A 319 5.19 0.77 -9.81
C ASN A 319 3.66 0.75 -9.67
N LEU A 320 3.10 1.80 -9.09
CA LEU A 320 1.66 1.90 -8.83
C LEU A 320 0.97 2.84 -9.83
N PRO A 321 -0.28 2.58 -10.23
CA PRO A 321 -1.02 3.47 -11.12
C PRO A 321 -1.41 4.77 -10.41
N ILE A 322 -1.33 5.89 -11.14
CA ILE A 322 -1.92 7.17 -10.71
C ILE A 322 -3.18 7.43 -11.51
N SER A 323 -4.26 7.79 -10.84
CA SER A 323 -5.52 8.21 -11.42
C SER A 323 -5.96 9.59 -10.91
N THR A 324 -6.78 10.28 -11.70
CA THR A 324 -7.57 11.42 -11.18
C THR A 324 -8.69 10.90 -10.28
N GLY A 325 -9.01 11.66 -9.24
CA GLY A 325 -10.06 11.31 -8.28
C GLY A 325 -11.29 12.21 -8.36
N TYR A 326 -12.45 11.64 -8.06
CA TYR A 326 -13.70 12.35 -7.79
C TYR A 326 -14.05 12.19 -6.32
N VAL A 327 -14.47 13.26 -5.65
CA VAL A 327 -14.94 13.22 -4.26
C VAL A 327 -16.46 13.31 -4.26
N HIS A 328 -17.15 12.25 -3.85
CA HIS A 328 -18.60 12.27 -3.68
C HIS A 328 -19.00 13.20 -2.56
N THR A 329 -18.37 13.05 -1.40
CA THR A 329 -18.58 13.90 -0.23
C THR A 329 -17.47 13.71 0.81
N ILE A 330 -17.50 14.52 1.85
CA ILE A 330 -16.76 14.29 3.09
C ILE A 330 -17.67 13.53 4.06
N VAL A 331 -17.19 12.41 4.59
CA VAL A 331 -17.86 11.69 5.66
C VAL A 331 -17.25 12.16 6.97
N SER A 332 -18.04 12.90 7.74
CA SER A 332 -17.66 13.44 9.05
C SER A 332 -17.88 12.38 10.13
N THR A 333 -16.86 12.02 10.90
CA THR A 333 -17.01 11.05 12.00
C THR A 333 -16.31 11.53 13.28
N LEU A 334 -16.67 10.92 14.41
CA LEU A 334 -16.07 11.23 15.71
C LEU A 334 -14.60 10.79 15.79
N VAL A 335 -14.25 9.70 15.09
CA VAL A 335 -12.91 9.10 15.14
C VAL A 335 -12.03 9.74 14.08
N ASN A 336 -12.36 9.53 12.80
CA ASN A 336 -11.62 10.03 11.65
C ASN A 336 -12.57 10.39 10.50
N SER A 337 -12.63 11.67 10.12
CA SER A 337 -13.35 12.09 8.91
C SER A 337 -12.54 11.70 7.67
N PHE A 338 -13.19 11.39 6.56
CA PHE A 338 -12.51 10.97 5.32
C PHE A 338 -13.23 11.45 4.05
N LYS A 339 -12.49 11.52 2.93
CA LYS A 339 -13.07 11.74 1.60
C LYS A 339 -13.68 10.44 1.09
N LEU A 340 -14.98 10.42 0.84
CA LEU A 340 -15.62 9.33 0.08
C LEU A 340 -15.50 9.66 -1.41
N GLY A 341 -14.61 8.99 -2.11
CA GLY A 341 -14.30 9.22 -3.51
C GLY A 341 -14.22 7.97 -4.38
N SER A 342 -13.94 8.20 -5.66
CA SER A 342 -13.73 7.16 -6.67
C SER A 342 -12.63 7.58 -7.65
N ALA A 343 -11.88 6.61 -8.18
CA ALA A 343 -10.99 6.85 -9.31
C ALA A 343 -11.80 7.12 -10.59
N ILE A 344 -11.38 8.12 -11.36
CA ILE A 344 -11.96 8.44 -12.67
C ILE A 344 -11.23 7.64 -13.76
N ARG A 345 -9.94 7.92 -13.98
CA ARG A 345 -9.10 7.25 -14.97
C ARG A 345 -7.63 7.28 -14.60
N GLN A 346 -6.88 6.28 -15.05
CA GLN A 346 -5.43 6.26 -14.95
C GLN A 346 -4.78 7.29 -15.87
N VAL A 347 -3.89 8.10 -15.31
CA VAL A 347 -3.19 9.21 -15.96
C VAL A 347 -1.67 9.11 -15.85
N GLY A 348 -1.14 8.16 -15.09
CA GLY A 348 0.31 8.01 -14.95
C GLY A 348 0.74 6.88 -14.04
N LYS A 349 1.98 7.02 -13.55
CA LYS A 349 2.71 6.07 -12.71
C LYS A 349 3.24 6.76 -11.46
N LEU A 350 3.04 6.15 -10.32
CA LEU A 350 3.78 6.41 -9.09
C LEU A 350 5.06 5.57 -9.11
N SER A 351 6.20 6.22 -8.95
CA SER A 351 7.53 5.59 -9.07
C SER A 351 8.31 5.59 -7.76
N ARG A 352 7.93 6.46 -6.82
CA ARG A 352 8.63 6.65 -5.55
C ARG A 352 7.65 6.77 -4.41
N ASP A 353 7.97 6.06 -3.35
CA ASP A 353 7.25 6.08 -2.08
C ASP A 353 8.28 6.22 -0.95
N GLU A 354 8.42 7.44 -0.43
CA GLU A 354 9.40 7.77 0.61
C GLU A 354 8.68 8.34 1.85
N THR A 355 9.39 8.42 2.96
CA THR A 355 8.83 8.84 4.26
C THR A 355 8.17 10.23 4.22
N VAL A 356 8.64 11.12 3.35
CA VAL A 356 8.18 12.51 3.22
C VAL A 356 7.18 12.73 2.08
N GLY A 357 6.70 11.67 1.43
CA GLY A 357 5.74 11.79 0.35
C GLY A 357 5.89 10.74 -0.74
N ILE A 358 4.98 10.81 -1.70
CA ILE A 358 5.00 9.96 -2.88
C ILE A 358 5.27 10.81 -4.13
N ALA A 359 6.00 10.27 -5.09
CA ALA A 359 6.29 10.95 -6.34
C ALA A 359 6.14 10.03 -7.57
N GLY A 360 5.76 10.64 -8.68
CA GLY A 360 5.48 9.93 -9.93
C GLY A 360 5.42 10.86 -11.13
N THR A 361 4.93 10.34 -12.25
CA THR A 361 4.80 11.09 -13.51
C THR A 361 3.45 10.85 -14.17
N VAL A 362 2.86 11.91 -14.70
CA VAL A 362 1.77 11.85 -15.68
C VAL A 362 2.32 11.34 -17.00
N GLY A 363 1.60 10.43 -17.66
CA GLY A 363 2.00 9.89 -18.96
C GLY A 363 1.69 8.40 -19.09
N PRO A 364 2.69 7.53 -19.31
CA PRO A 364 2.46 6.11 -19.54
C PRO A 364 1.64 5.46 -18.42
N LYS A 365 0.67 4.65 -18.83
CA LYS A 365 -0.11 3.83 -17.89
C LYS A 365 0.75 2.65 -17.43
N VAL A 366 0.66 2.38 -16.13
CA VAL A 366 1.15 1.17 -15.48
C VAL A 366 0.23 0.00 -15.84
N ARG A 367 0.86 -1.13 -16.18
CA ARG A 367 0.20 -2.42 -16.38
C ARG A 367 -0.42 -2.90 -15.07
N MET A 368 -1.61 -3.49 -15.17
CA MET A 368 -2.25 -4.23 -14.06
C MET A 368 -2.45 -5.69 -14.50
N ILE A 369 -2.30 -6.63 -13.57
CA ILE A 369 -2.44 -8.07 -13.80
C ILE A 369 -3.93 -8.41 -13.93
N PRO A 370 -4.38 -8.94 -15.08
CA PRO A 370 -5.76 -9.39 -15.23
C PRO A 370 -6.00 -10.65 -14.38
N MET A 371 -7.11 -10.63 -13.63
CA MET A 371 -7.58 -11.76 -12.83
C MET A 371 -9.05 -12.04 -13.12
N SER A 372 -9.45 -13.30 -13.22
CA SER A 372 -10.85 -13.70 -13.28
C SER A 372 -11.20 -14.73 -12.21
N VAL A 373 -12.35 -14.56 -11.57
CA VAL A 373 -12.90 -15.53 -10.61
C VAL A 373 -14.26 -16.00 -11.12
N SER A 374 -14.34 -17.26 -11.55
CA SER A 374 -15.58 -17.91 -11.95
C SER A 374 -16.14 -18.72 -10.79
N MET A 375 -17.42 -18.54 -10.51
CA MET A 375 -18.13 -19.29 -9.47
C MET A 375 -19.32 -20.02 -10.03
N ASN A 376 -19.43 -21.30 -9.71
CA ASN A 376 -20.60 -22.12 -9.94
C ASN A 376 -21.19 -22.54 -8.60
N GLN A 377 -22.42 -22.12 -8.32
CA GLN A 377 -23.11 -22.56 -7.12
C GLN A 377 -24.09 -23.67 -7.48
N LEU A 378 -23.66 -24.91 -7.27
CA LEU A 378 -24.33 -26.11 -7.80
C LEU A 378 -25.76 -26.28 -7.27
N GLY A 379 -26.11 -25.61 -6.17
CA GLY A 379 -27.48 -25.58 -5.62
C GLY A 379 -28.49 -24.66 -6.34
N ASP A 380 -28.06 -23.71 -7.19
CA ASP A 380 -28.99 -22.78 -7.89
C ASP A 380 -28.72 -22.59 -9.39
N LYS A 381 -27.74 -23.33 -9.95
CA LYS A 381 -27.30 -23.28 -11.37
C LYS A 381 -26.76 -21.92 -11.85
N ARG A 382 -26.53 -20.94 -10.97
CA ARG A 382 -25.89 -19.67 -11.36
C ARG A 382 -24.40 -19.87 -11.58
N LYS A 383 -23.94 -19.40 -12.73
CA LYS A 383 -22.52 -19.26 -13.07
C LYS A 383 -22.21 -17.79 -13.19
N LEU A 384 -21.36 -17.29 -12.29
CA LEU A 384 -20.88 -15.91 -12.32
C LEU A 384 -19.40 -15.90 -12.66
N THR A 385 -18.96 -14.89 -13.39
CA THR A 385 -17.53 -14.64 -13.62
C THR A 385 -17.26 -13.18 -13.34
N TYR A 386 -16.36 -12.96 -12.39
CA TYR A 386 -15.87 -11.64 -12.04
C TYR A 386 -14.52 -11.40 -12.72
N SER A 387 -14.33 -10.19 -13.23
CA SER A 387 -13.14 -9.74 -13.95
C SER A 387 -12.51 -8.56 -13.21
N TYR A 388 -11.23 -8.72 -12.90
CA TYR A 388 -10.42 -7.78 -12.13
C TYR A 388 -9.12 -7.45 -12.86
N LYS A 389 -8.54 -6.31 -12.50
CA LYS A 389 -7.14 -5.97 -12.76
C LYS A 389 -6.51 -5.52 -11.45
N ILE A 390 -5.40 -6.14 -11.09
CA ILE A 390 -4.69 -5.95 -9.82
C ILE A 390 -3.37 -5.25 -10.09
N VAL A 391 -2.92 -4.38 -9.19
CA VAL A 391 -1.57 -3.81 -9.28
C VAL A 391 -0.50 -4.90 -9.36
N ASP A 392 0.52 -4.64 -10.17
CA ASP A 392 1.70 -5.48 -10.33
C ASP A 392 2.79 -4.97 -9.37
N GLU A 393 2.63 -5.28 -8.07
CA GLU A 393 3.46 -4.77 -6.99
C GLU A 393 3.66 -5.84 -5.92
N TRP A 394 4.92 -6.10 -5.56
CA TRP A 394 5.33 -7.26 -4.75
C TRP A 394 4.69 -7.29 -3.36
N SER A 395 4.36 -6.12 -2.80
CA SER A 395 3.75 -5.97 -1.49
C SER A 395 2.22 -6.14 -1.51
N TYR A 396 1.58 -6.15 -2.68
CA TYR A 396 0.12 -6.09 -2.80
C TYR A 396 -0.51 -7.22 -3.62
N THR A 397 0.10 -7.67 -4.71
CA THR A 397 -0.57 -8.54 -5.70
C THR A 397 -1.15 -9.82 -5.08
N SER A 398 -0.36 -10.55 -4.30
CA SER A 398 -0.79 -11.82 -3.69
C SER A 398 -1.96 -11.61 -2.71
N ARG A 399 -1.84 -10.60 -1.85
CA ARG A 399 -2.84 -10.20 -0.86
C ARG A 399 -4.17 -9.81 -1.49
N LEU A 400 -4.12 -8.95 -2.51
CA LEU A 400 -5.29 -8.51 -3.25
C LEU A 400 -5.96 -9.66 -3.99
N ALA A 401 -5.18 -10.55 -4.62
CA ALA A 401 -5.73 -11.72 -5.31
C ALA A 401 -6.53 -12.61 -4.36
N GLY A 402 -5.99 -12.92 -3.16
CA GLY A 402 -6.70 -13.70 -2.14
C GLY A 402 -7.98 -13.01 -1.64
N ALA A 403 -7.93 -11.70 -1.40
CA ALA A 403 -9.10 -10.93 -0.97
C ALA A 403 -10.18 -10.85 -2.06
N LEU A 404 -9.81 -10.85 -3.35
CA LEU A 404 -10.77 -10.84 -4.45
C LEU A 404 -11.50 -12.18 -4.62
N VAL A 405 -10.84 -13.30 -4.32
CA VAL A 405 -11.51 -14.60 -4.25
C VAL A 405 -12.56 -14.59 -3.13
N GLN A 406 -12.22 -14.03 -1.96
CA GLN A 406 -13.17 -13.90 -0.84
C GLN A 406 -14.32 -12.93 -1.16
N ALA A 407 -14.03 -11.80 -1.80
CA ALA A 407 -15.03 -10.85 -2.28
C ALA A 407 -16.00 -11.53 -3.26
N SER A 408 -15.46 -12.30 -4.22
CA SER A 408 -16.26 -13.05 -5.20
C SER A 408 -17.13 -14.11 -4.54
N ALA A 409 -16.58 -14.85 -3.57
CA ALA A 409 -17.27 -15.91 -2.84
C ALA A 409 -18.44 -15.41 -2.00
N SER A 410 -18.30 -14.22 -1.41
CA SER A 410 -19.32 -13.60 -0.56
C SER A 410 -20.30 -12.69 -1.30
N ALA A 411 -20.09 -12.45 -2.61
CA ALA A 411 -20.85 -11.45 -3.37
C ALA A 411 -22.35 -11.75 -3.50
N LEU A 412 -22.75 -13.02 -3.54
CA LEU A 412 -24.16 -13.41 -3.63
C LEU A 412 -24.77 -13.78 -2.28
N ARG A 413 -24.11 -14.68 -1.55
CA ARG A 413 -24.54 -15.21 -0.26
C ARG A 413 -23.39 -15.95 0.42
N ASN A 414 -23.53 -16.17 1.72
CA ASN A 414 -22.61 -17.02 2.46
C ASN A 414 -22.69 -18.49 1.98
N THR A 415 -21.58 -19.21 2.10
CA THR A 415 -21.54 -20.65 1.85
C THR A 415 -22.44 -21.42 2.82
N PRO A 416 -23.04 -22.56 2.42
CA PRO A 416 -23.81 -23.40 3.33
C PRO A 416 -22.97 -23.83 4.55
N ARG A 417 -23.60 -24.07 5.70
CA ARG A 417 -22.89 -24.43 6.94
C ARG A 417 -21.93 -25.60 6.77
N HIS A 418 -22.36 -26.63 6.05
CA HIS A 418 -21.54 -27.76 5.60
C HIS A 418 -21.50 -27.75 4.09
N HIS A 419 -20.30 -27.65 3.52
CA HIS A 419 -20.10 -27.56 2.09
C HIS A 419 -18.78 -28.20 1.70
N HIS A 420 -18.59 -28.38 0.40
CA HIS A 420 -17.29 -28.64 -0.18
C HIS A 420 -17.10 -27.76 -1.41
N ILE A 421 -15.86 -27.39 -1.67
CA ILE A 421 -15.47 -26.51 -2.76
C ILE A 421 -14.49 -27.29 -3.64
N ALA A 422 -14.90 -27.59 -4.86
CA ALA A 422 -13.96 -27.98 -5.91
C ALA A 422 -13.45 -26.71 -6.58
N TYR A 423 -12.14 -26.61 -6.77
CA TYR A 423 -11.52 -25.43 -7.35
C TYR A 423 -10.36 -25.73 -8.28
N GLU A 424 -10.15 -24.81 -9.20
CA GLU A 424 -9.00 -24.76 -10.09
C GLU A 424 -8.36 -23.37 -9.97
N VAL A 425 -7.05 -23.33 -9.74
CA VAL A 425 -6.26 -22.09 -9.80
C VAL A 425 -5.26 -22.24 -10.94
N ASN A 426 -5.24 -21.26 -11.83
CA ASN A 426 -4.31 -21.18 -12.94
C ASN A 426 -3.63 -19.81 -12.93
N ILE A 427 -2.30 -19.80 -12.85
CA ILE A 427 -1.48 -18.58 -12.86
C ILE A 427 -0.46 -18.69 -13.98
N ASP A 428 -0.49 -17.73 -14.89
CA ASP A 428 0.48 -17.61 -15.99
C ASP A 428 1.62 -16.68 -15.56
N PHE A 429 2.79 -17.26 -15.30
CA PHE A 429 4.01 -16.54 -14.92
C PHE A 429 4.87 -16.16 -16.14
N GLY A 430 4.30 -16.19 -17.35
CA GLY A 430 5.01 -15.87 -18.59
C GLY A 430 6.11 -16.87 -18.89
N GLU A 431 7.35 -16.40 -19.00
CA GLU A 431 8.51 -17.22 -19.34
C GLU A 431 8.81 -18.32 -18.30
N LEU A 432 8.35 -18.17 -17.05
CA LEU A 432 8.50 -19.19 -16.00
C LEU A 432 7.47 -20.32 -16.10
N GLY A 433 6.52 -20.24 -17.04
CA GLY A 433 5.47 -21.23 -17.25
C GLY A 433 4.20 -20.97 -16.45
N ARG A 434 3.41 -22.03 -16.26
CA ARG A 434 2.09 -21.96 -15.62
C ARG A 434 2.05 -22.78 -14.35
N TYR A 435 1.44 -22.21 -13.31
CA TYR A 435 1.05 -22.94 -12.11
C TYR A 435 -0.43 -23.31 -12.22
N VAL A 436 -0.72 -24.60 -12.11
CA VAL A 436 -2.09 -25.12 -12.16
C VAL A 436 -2.30 -26.05 -10.97
N VAL A 437 -3.35 -25.81 -10.20
CA VAL A 437 -3.81 -26.73 -9.16
C VAL A 437 -5.29 -27.03 -9.35
N HIS A 438 -5.65 -28.28 -9.11
CA HIS A 438 -7.03 -28.74 -9.00
C HIS A 438 -7.17 -29.43 -7.65
N ASN A 439 -8.16 -29.04 -6.86
CA ASN A 439 -8.37 -29.65 -5.56
C ASN A 439 -9.83 -29.55 -5.14
N ILE A 440 -10.18 -30.31 -4.10
CA ILE A 440 -11.48 -30.30 -3.46
C ILE A 440 -11.27 -30.24 -1.95
N GLU A 441 -11.92 -29.29 -1.29
CA GLU A 441 -11.79 -29.11 0.16
C GLU A 441 -13.17 -29.05 0.81
N THR A 442 -13.29 -29.69 1.97
CA THR A 442 -14.50 -29.58 2.79
C THR A 442 -14.43 -28.32 3.64
N GLY A 443 -15.50 -27.52 3.59
CA GLY A 443 -15.68 -26.35 4.43
C GLY A 443 -16.80 -26.55 5.44
N ALA A 444 -16.54 -26.15 6.68
CA ALA A 444 -17.57 -25.95 7.68
C ALA A 444 -17.47 -24.52 8.21
N ASN A 445 -18.58 -23.79 8.23
CA ASN A 445 -18.63 -22.47 8.87
C ASN A 445 -18.55 -22.66 10.39
N GLN A 446 -17.33 -22.65 10.94
CA GLN A 446 -17.08 -22.90 12.36
C GLN A 446 -17.14 -21.59 13.15
N GLY A 447 -18.35 -21.16 13.48
CA GLY A 447 -18.60 -20.07 14.44
C GLY A 447 -20.07 -19.68 14.52
N TRP A 448 -20.51 -19.17 15.69
CA TRP A 448 -21.87 -18.61 15.90
C TRP A 448 -22.17 -17.49 14.87
N MET A 449 -21.14 -16.83 14.31
CA MET A 449 -21.24 -15.76 13.31
C MET A 449 -20.80 -16.13 11.87
N GLY A 450 -20.56 -17.42 11.56
CA GLY A 450 -20.35 -17.85 10.17
C GLY A 450 -19.08 -17.36 9.45
N ALA A 451 -18.03 -16.96 10.18
CA ALA A 451 -16.88 -16.22 9.62
C ALA A 451 -15.65 -17.06 9.21
N SER A 452 -15.68 -18.40 9.25
CA SER A 452 -14.52 -19.22 8.85
C SER A 452 -14.94 -20.31 7.88
N SER A 453 -14.63 -20.14 6.59
CA SER A 453 -14.89 -21.14 5.56
C SER A 453 -13.59 -21.84 5.18
N ARG A 454 -13.18 -22.84 5.97
CA ARG A 454 -11.93 -23.63 5.76
C ARG A 454 -11.72 -24.10 4.31
N GLY A 455 -12.81 -24.39 3.58
CA GLY A 455 -12.77 -24.73 2.16
C GLY A 455 -12.24 -23.61 1.26
N LEU A 456 -12.68 -22.37 1.50
CA LEU A 456 -12.25 -21.20 0.73
C LEU A 456 -10.82 -20.79 1.07
N GLU A 457 -10.42 -20.92 2.35
CA GLU A 457 -9.06 -20.63 2.82
C GLU A 457 -8.02 -21.47 2.07
N THR A 458 -8.34 -22.72 1.74
CA THR A 458 -7.43 -23.62 1.02
C THR A 458 -7.26 -23.20 -0.44
N ALA A 459 -8.34 -22.82 -1.13
CA ALA A 459 -8.28 -22.25 -2.48
C ALA A 459 -7.49 -20.93 -2.52
N VAL A 460 -7.73 -20.05 -1.54
CA VAL A 460 -6.98 -18.80 -1.37
C VAL A 460 -5.50 -19.10 -1.09
N SER A 461 -5.18 -20.07 -0.24
CA SER A 461 -3.81 -20.49 0.03
C SER A 461 -3.12 -20.93 -1.27
N ASP A 462 -3.69 -21.88 -2.01
CA ASP A 462 -3.11 -22.40 -3.24
C ASP A 462 -2.92 -21.33 -4.34
N LEU A 463 -3.67 -20.22 -4.28
CA LEU A 463 -3.48 -19.04 -5.10
C LEU A 463 -2.37 -18.12 -4.59
N VAL A 464 -2.38 -17.79 -3.30
CA VAL A 464 -1.52 -16.77 -2.70
C VAL A 464 -0.07 -17.24 -2.60
N ARG A 465 0.17 -18.52 -2.23
CA ARG A 465 1.54 -19.04 -2.02
C ARG A 465 2.44 -18.88 -3.24
N PRO A 466 2.09 -19.37 -4.45
CA PRO A 466 2.97 -19.28 -5.61
C PRO A 466 3.24 -17.82 -6.01
N ILE A 467 2.24 -16.94 -5.94
CA ILE A 467 2.41 -15.51 -6.23
C ILE A 467 3.39 -14.88 -5.24
N ALA A 468 3.17 -15.08 -3.93
CA ALA A 468 4.02 -14.52 -2.90
C ALA A 468 5.45 -15.07 -2.99
N ALA A 469 5.60 -16.38 -3.16
CA ALA A 469 6.89 -17.05 -3.28
C ALA A 469 7.70 -16.48 -4.45
N LEU A 470 7.09 -16.38 -5.65
CA LEU A 470 7.80 -15.91 -6.83
C LEU A 470 8.03 -14.39 -6.79
N MET A 471 7.10 -13.58 -6.29
CA MET A 471 7.33 -12.13 -6.22
C MET A 471 8.34 -11.71 -5.15
N GLN A 472 8.53 -12.52 -4.10
CA GLN A 472 9.46 -12.23 -3.00
C GLN A 472 10.77 -13.00 -3.09
N ASN A 473 10.99 -13.74 -4.18
CA ASN A 473 12.16 -14.58 -4.34
C ASN A 473 13.48 -13.76 -4.25
N PRO A 474 14.55 -14.32 -3.64
CA PRO A 474 15.85 -13.67 -3.57
C PRO A 474 16.74 -13.93 -4.80
N PHE A 475 16.30 -14.75 -5.76
CA PHE A 475 17.14 -15.32 -6.82
C PHE A 475 17.09 -14.55 -8.15
N GLY A 476 16.22 -13.55 -8.29
CA GLY A 476 16.07 -12.79 -9.53
C GLY A 476 14.99 -11.71 -9.46
N PRO A 477 14.69 -11.05 -10.59
CA PRO A 477 13.51 -10.18 -10.67
C PRO A 477 12.24 -10.98 -10.41
N GLY A 478 11.22 -10.31 -9.86
CA GLY A 478 9.90 -10.90 -9.70
C GLY A 478 9.32 -11.31 -11.06
N PRO A 479 8.40 -12.30 -11.09
CA PRO A 479 7.84 -12.81 -12.33
C PRO A 479 6.93 -11.77 -12.99
N GLU A 480 6.83 -11.81 -14.31
CA GLU A 480 5.78 -11.08 -15.03
C GLU A 480 4.50 -11.93 -15.07
N ILE A 481 3.63 -11.79 -14.06
CA ILE A 481 2.37 -12.54 -13.99
C ILE A 481 1.43 -12.04 -15.08
N LYS A 482 1.22 -12.83 -16.15
CA LYS A 482 0.39 -12.45 -17.30
C LYS A 482 -1.10 -12.49 -17.01
N LYS A 483 -1.57 -13.49 -16.26
CA LYS A 483 -2.99 -13.72 -15.94
C LYS A 483 -3.15 -14.61 -14.71
N VAL A 484 -4.23 -14.38 -13.96
CA VAL A 484 -4.68 -15.24 -12.85
C VAL A 484 -6.12 -15.67 -13.11
N GLU A 485 -6.41 -16.96 -13.04
CA GLU A 485 -7.75 -17.51 -13.19
C GLU A 485 -8.08 -18.43 -12.02
N VAL A 486 -9.24 -18.22 -11.40
CA VAL A 486 -9.73 -19.06 -10.30
C VAL A 486 -11.14 -19.52 -10.67
N LYS A 487 -11.38 -20.82 -10.64
CA LYS A 487 -12.71 -21.39 -10.79
C LYS A 487 -13.10 -22.05 -9.46
N LEU A 488 -14.28 -21.73 -8.96
CA LEU A 488 -14.85 -22.28 -7.73
C LEU A 488 -16.18 -22.96 -8.06
N ALA A 489 -16.37 -24.17 -7.54
CA ALA A 489 -17.64 -24.88 -7.57
C ALA A 489 -18.03 -25.23 -6.13
N VAL A 490 -19.05 -24.56 -5.60
CA VAL A 490 -19.52 -24.74 -4.23
C VAL A 490 -20.73 -25.66 -4.22
N SER A 491 -20.62 -26.73 -3.45
CA SER A 491 -21.65 -27.74 -3.26
C SER A 491 -22.02 -27.89 -1.78
N PRO A 492 -23.29 -28.13 -1.45
CA PRO A 492 -23.70 -28.46 -0.09
C PRO A 492 -23.19 -29.85 0.32
N GLY A 493 -22.99 -30.03 1.63
CA GLY A 493 -22.59 -31.30 2.24
C GLY A 493 -21.10 -31.39 2.53
N ASP A 494 -20.81 -32.02 3.65
CA ASP A 494 -19.45 -32.36 4.09
C ASP A 494 -19.09 -33.73 3.52
N ILE A 495 -17.94 -33.81 2.83
CA ILE A 495 -17.46 -35.05 2.19
C ILE A 495 -16.24 -35.62 2.88
N SER A 496 -15.86 -35.09 4.05
CA SER A 496 -14.71 -35.55 4.81
C SER A 496 -14.90 -36.97 5.34
N ALA A 497 -13.77 -37.66 5.49
CA ALA A 497 -13.68 -38.97 6.09
C ALA A 497 -12.46 -39.03 7.01
N GLU A 498 -12.63 -39.58 8.20
CA GLU A 498 -11.56 -39.87 9.14
C GLU A 498 -11.05 -41.30 8.89
N ILE A 499 -9.73 -41.46 8.79
CA ILE A 499 -9.10 -42.79 8.78
C ILE A 499 -9.09 -43.28 10.22
N ILE A 500 -9.90 -44.28 10.53
CA ILE A 500 -10.00 -44.87 11.87
C ILE A 500 -8.96 -45.97 12.06
N ASP A 501 -8.73 -46.74 11.00
CA ASP A 501 -7.79 -47.85 11.01
C ASP A 501 -7.17 -48.01 9.63
N PHE A 502 -5.90 -48.40 9.58
CA PHE A 502 -5.20 -48.77 8.37
C PHE A 502 -4.41 -50.04 8.65
N ARG A 503 -4.78 -51.12 7.97
CA ARG A 503 -4.14 -52.43 8.13
C ARG A 503 -3.50 -52.83 6.83
N LEU A 504 -2.21 -53.07 6.87
CA LEU A 504 -1.50 -53.70 5.77
C LEU A 504 -1.89 -55.18 5.70
N ASP A 505 -1.95 -55.69 4.48
CA ASP A 505 -2.26 -57.11 4.25
C ASP A 505 -1.11 -57.99 4.78
N GLU A 506 0.14 -57.51 4.62
CA GLU A 506 1.36 -58.17 5.11
C GLU A 506 2.17 -57.29 6.06
N ARG A 507 2.99 -57.93 6.91
CA ARG A 507 3.93 -57.25 7.83
C ARG A 507 5.30 -56.96 7.22
N MET A 508 5.67 -57.67 6.15
CA MET A 508 6.95 -57.54 5.47
C MET A 508 6.73 -57.51 3.97
N TYR A 509 7.39 -56.57 3.29
CA TYR A 509 7.36 -56.40 1.84
C TYR A 509 8.78 -56.44 1.31
N ARG A 510 8.98 -57.04 0.14
CA ARG A 510 10.26 -57.01 -0.57
C ARG A 510 10.40 -55.70 -1.33
N PRO A 511 11.65 -55.25 -1.61
CA PRO A 511 11.88 -54.10 -2.47
C PRO A 511 11.18 -54.25 -3.83
N GLY A 512 10.35 -53.26 -4.19
CA GLY A 512 9.58 -53.25 -5.44
C GLY A 512 8.18 -53.85 -5.36
N GLU A 513 7.77 -54.46 -4.23
CA GLU A 513 6.40 -54.94 -4.04
C GLU A 513 5.40 -53.79 -3.80
N VAL A 514 4.19 -53.96 -4.33
CA VAL A 514 3.07 -53.05 -4.07
C VAL A 514 2.53 -53.33 -2.67
N VAL A 515 2.53 -52.30 -1.83
CA VAL A 515 1.99 -52.37 -0.47
C VAL A 515 0.46 -52.26 -0.53
N CYS A 516 -0.22 -53.34 -0.16
CA CYS A 516 -1.68 -53.41 -0.11
C CYS A 516 -2.18 -53.36 1.35
N GLY A 517 -3.40 -52.86 1.53
CA GLY A 517 -4.02 -52.79 2.85
C GLY A 517 -5.45 -52.32 2.79
N LYS A 518 -6.14 -52.50 3.92
CA LYS A 518 -7.52 -52.06 4.15
C LYS A 518 -7.52 -50.78 4.98
N VAL A 519 -8.30 -49.81 4.54
CA VAL A 519 -8.54 -48.55 5.26
C VAL A 519 -9.98 -48.60 5.77
N LEU A 520 -10.17 -48.38 7.07
CA LEU A 520 -11.50 -48.16 7.64
C LEU A 520 -11.76 -46.66 7.72
N LEU A 521 -12.80 -46.20 7.04
CA LEU A 521 -13.16 -44.79 6.95
C LEU A 521 -14.43 -44.50 7.74
N LYS A 522 -14.41 -43.42 8.55
CA LYS A 522 -15.62 -42.86 9.15
C LYS A 522 -15.96 -41.55 8.45
N ARG A 523 -16.99 -41.59 7.59
CA ARG A 523 -17.45 -40.40 6.87
C ARG A 523 -18.29 -39.50 7.78
N PHE A 524 -18.26 -38.19 7.52
CA PHE A 524 -19.02 -37.23 8.33
C PHE A 524 -20.52 -37.56 8.34
N ARG A 525 -21.07 -37.83 9.54
CA ARG A 525 -22.48 -38.20 9.78
C ARG A 525 -23.01 -39.32 8.88
N LYS A 526 -22.16 -40.29 8.53
CA LYS A 526 -22.51 -41.48 7.75
C LYS A 526 -21.91 -42.72 8.40
N ASP A 527 -22.37 -43.89 7.95
CA ASP A 527 -21.83 -45.17 8.38
C ASP A 527 -20.36 -45.34 7.99
N ARG A 528 -19.67 -46.24 8.69
CA ARG A 528 -18.28 -46.61 8.42
C ARG A 528 -18.21 -47.39 7.10
N LEU A 529 -17.15 -47.12 6.32
CA LEU A 529 -16.87 -47.75 5.04
C LEU A 529 -15.53 -48.48 5.07
#